data_AF-A0A284S6K1-F1
#
_entry.id   AF-A0A284S6K1-F1
#
_cell.length_a   1.000
_cell.length_b   1.000
_cell.length_c   1.000
_cell.angle_alpha   90.00
_cell.angle_beta   90.00
_cell.angle_gamma   90.00
#
_symmetry.space_group_name_H-M   'P 1'
#
loop_
_entity.id
_entity.type
_entity.pdbx_description
1 polymer ?
#
loop_
_entity_poly.entity_id
_entity_poly.type
_entity_poly.pdbx_seq_one_letter_code
_entity_poly.pdbx_strand_id
1 'polypeptide(L)'
;MARTTNSSLSTNSRPNHKTRNLKRRKHASAPAAKSVKAEPKEEQAEIATLLHSPSPPKDFGWENPAELDYLDASTWTKDDIVRHLITNSFSVPCRIPHSKWATITMADGSTTVVPNAYRIPLMFVGEFLWSSLRLVLGDDDEWKEFKTGILHVSRLCEAFLKEAKRAMGEEGMGIGWRSPVFDRALARYRMGWLLSEPSYLKEFWEMYGEDEYRKDAIRFGSCLLFIILGMLMEIIDWKRLALKGQKGFKLDEEQIEGGITASQWMNGLKKAVNGDWIWDSTLKTSCCQEASEYLEAWQRTKAWGQLPTLCISTNSPTSDPEFALVRTKTDIDLSKERPRSPAPANDIGNEVSAPTAFQVPFSKGDLLQILYLKYQSQELRISSLEKDISRLKQAKGYSSTPFVADSFLPAPNFPELSDPDCSTSFWREPLETLLYMETCREEGGAVKSEPDVEEIRLDGISGLHEVIDLDALLEDTASAPIKSLRKLRRTAS
;
A
#
# COMPACT_ATOMS: atom_id res chain seq x y z
N MET A 1 -59.15 1.96 16.22
CA MET A 1 -59.47 0.96 17.26
C MET A 1 -59.26 -0.42 16.67
N ALA A 2 -58.21 -1.12 17.07
CA ALA A 2 -58.09 -2.57 17.23
C ALA A 2 -56.63 -2.86 17.60
N ARG A 3 -56.44 -3.57 18.73
CA ARG A 3 -55.19 -3.83 19.43
C ARG A 3 -55.09 -5.34 19.58
N THR A 4 -53.99 -5.93 19.13
CA THR A 4 -53.51 -7.30 19.43
C THR A 4 -52.02 -7.31 19.06
N THR A 5 -51.04 -7.14 19.96
CA THR A 5 -50.47 -8.00 21.03
C THR A 5 -49.82 -9.32 20.58
N ASN A 6 -48.54 -9.45 21.00
CA ASN A 6 -47.70 -10.64 21.26
C ASN A 6 -46.85 -11.14 20.08
N SER A 7 -45.53 -10.96 20.06
CA SER A 7 -44.45 -11.48 20.93
C SER A 7 -44.09 -12.95 20.64
N SER A 8 -42.96 -13.15 19.96
CA SER A 8 -42.10 -14.33 20.15
C SER A 8 -40.69 -14.03 19.64
N LEU A 9 -39.79 -13.78 20.58
CA LEU A 9 -38.34 -13.81 20.42
C LEU A 9 -37.94 -15.23 19.97
N SER A 10 -37.35 -15.35 18.78
CA SER A 10 -36.66 -16.57 18.35
C SER A 10 -35.16 -16.37 18.55
N THR A 11 -34.67 -16.94 19.64
CA THR A 11 -33.25 -17.13 19.93
C THR A 11 -32.70 -18.30 19.12
N ASN A 12 -31.49 -18.14 18.58
CA ASN A 12 -30.56 -19.18 18.14
C ASN A 12 -30.91 -19.95 16.85
N SER A 13 -30.68 -19.31 15.70
CA SER A 13 -30.34 -20.05 14.47
C SER A 13 -28.83 -20.03 14.27
N ARG A 14 -28.17 -21.10 14.71
CA ARG A 14 -26.75 -21.38 14.39
C ARG A 14 -26.67 -21.85 12.93
N PRO A 15 -25.79 -21.29 12.09
CA PRO A 15 -25.55 -21.86 10.76
C PRO A 15 -24.83 -23.21 10.90
N ASN A 16 -25.45 -24.26 10.35
CA ASN A 16 -24.89 -25.60 10.26
C ASN A 16 -23.71 -25.61 9.26
N HIS A 17 -22.48 -25.50 9.77
CA HIS A 17 -21.25 -25.75 9.02
C HIS A 17 -21.08 -27.26 8.80
N LYS A 18 -21.33 -27.74 7.57
CA LYS A 18 -21.12 -29.14 7.14
C LYS A 18 -19.64 -29.55 7.01
N THR A 19 -18.68 -28.65 7.23
CA THR A 19 -17.24 -28.91 7.06
C THR A 19 -16.59 -29.68 8.23
N ARG A 20 -17.35 -30.04 9.27
CA ARG A 20 -16.80 -30.55 10.54
C ARG A 20 -16.29 -32.00 10.53
N ASN A 21 -16.58 -32.80 9.50
CA ASN A 21 -16.34 -34.26 9.57
C ASN A 21 -15.12 -34.81 8.81
N LEU A 22 -14.43 -34.02 7.97
CA LEU A 22 -13.35 -34.60 7.13
C LEU A 22 -11.96 -34.60 7.79
N LYS A 23 -11.66 -33.65 8.68
CA LYS A 23 -10.31 -33.51 9.28
C LYS A 23 -10.04 -34.41 10.49
N ARG A 24 -11.06 -35.01 11.13
CA ARG A 24 -10.86 -35.84 12.34
C ARG A 24 -10.41 -37.28 12.09
N ARG A 25 -10.23 -37.71 10.82
CA ARG A 25 -9.91 -39.12 10.49
C ARG A 25 -8.44 -39.43 10.19
N LYS A 26 -7.52 -38.45 10.21
CA LYS A 26 -6.12 -38.65 9.76
C LYS A 26 -5.05 -38.76 10.86
N HIS A 27 -5.44 -39.00 12.11
CA HIS A 27 -4.49 -39.38 13.16
C HIS A 27 -4.83 -40.77 13.72
N ALA A 28 -4.57 -41.79 12.92
CA ALA A 28 -4.36 -43.15 13.42
C ALA A 28 -3.36 -43.85 12.48
N SER A 29 -2.39 -44.52 13.12
CA SER A 29 -1.37 -45.43 12.57
C SER A 29 -0.24 -44.85 11.70
N ALA A 30 0.91 -44.67 12.34
CA ALA A 30 2.22 -44.94 11.73
C ALA A 30 2.46 -46.47 11.66
N PRO A 31 3.41 -46.92 10.82
CA PRO A 31 4.53 -47.68 11.41
C PRO A 31 5.91 -47.33 10.85
N ALA A 32 6.92 -47.68 11.65
CA ALA A 32 8.34 -47.40 11.51
C ALA A 32 9.09 -48.30 10.52
N ALA A 33 10.14 -47.76 9.89
CA ALA A 33 11.27 -48.50 9.29
C ALA A 33 12.50 -47.55 9.26
N LYS A 34 13.53 -47.79 10.07
CA LYS A 34 14.77 -48.57 9.84
C LYS A 34 15.90 -47.79 9.12
N SER A 35 16.99 -47.72 9.86
CA SER A 35 18.31 -47.12 9.65
C SER A 35 19.11 -47.69 8.48
N VAL A 36 19.83 -46.83 7.74
CA VAL A 36 21.10 -47.17 7.07
C VAL A 36 22.07 -46.00 7.19
N LYS A 37 23.33 -46.37 7.44
CA LYS A 37 24.51 -45.59 7.80
C LYS A 37 25.36 -45.34 6.56
N ALA A 38 25.68 -44.09 6.24
CA ALA A 38 26.87 -43.71 5.47
C ALA A 38 27.13 -42.20 5.55
N GLU A 39 28.34 -41.85 5.96
CA GLU A 39 29.06 -40.58 5.73
C GLU A 39 30.43 -40.99 5.13
N PRO A 40 31.26 -40.11 4.52
CA PRO A 40 31.31 -38.64 4.73
C PRO A 40 31.59 -37.75 3.50
N LYS A 41 31.29 -36.45 3.64
CA LYS A 41 32.17 -35.28 3.42
C LYS A 41 31.37 -34.05 2.97
N GLU A 42 30.93 -33.23 3.93
CA GLU A 42 30.59 -31.81 3.69
C GLU A 42 30.77 -30.98 4.97
N GLU A 43 31.99 -30.99 5.52
CA GLU A 43 32.39 -30.09 6.61
C GLU A 43 32.52 -28.66 6.07
N GLN A 44 31.43 -27.88 6.10
CA GLN A 44 31.41 -26.43 6.41
C GLN A 44 30.02 -25.76 6.35
N ALA A 45 28.94 -26.49 6.04
CA ALA A 45 27.57 -25.93 6.07
C ALA A 45 26.72 -26.35 7.30
N GLU A 46 27.16 -27.33 8.09
CA GLU A 46 26.33 -27.91 9.17
C GLU A 46 26.50 -27.30 10.57
N ILE A 47 27.51 -26.45 10.80
CA ILE A 47 27.78 -25.93 12.16
C ILE A 47 26.82 -24.78 12.55
N ALA A 48 26.13 -24.15 11.60
CA ALA A 48 25.14 -23.10 11.90
C ALA A 48 23.73 -23.63 12.23
N THR A 49 23.46 -24.93 12.04
CA THR A 49 22.08 -25.47 12.10
C THR A 49 21.85 -26.46 13.25
N LEU A 50 22.89 -26.79 14.03
CA LEU A 50 22.83 -27.84 15.07
C LEU A 50 22.92 -27.34 16.52
N LEU A 51 22.90 -26.03 16.76
CA LEU A 51 22.78 -25.48 18.10
C LEU A 51 21.35 -25.02 18.35
N HIS A 52 20.66 -25.78 19.22
CA HIS A 52 19.30 -25.61 19.72
C HIS A 52 18.27 -26.46 18.98
N SER A 53 18.10 -27.71 19.43
CA SER A 53 16.76 -28.33 19.38
C SER A 53 15.84 -27.44 20.20
N PRO A 54 14.94 -26.65 19.57
CA PRO A 54 14.06 -25.78 20.33
C PRO A 54 13.19 -26.68 21.21
N SER A 55 13.07 -26.32 22.49
CA SER A 55 12.04 -26.89 23.36
C SER A 55 10.69 -26.92 22.62
N PRO A 56 9.86 -27.97 22.80
CA PRO A 56 8.58 -28.05 22.10
C PRO A 56 7.85 -26.71 22.23
N PRO A 57 7.45 -26.10 21.11
CA PRO A 57 6.91 -24.76 21.11
C PRO A 57 5.71 -24.69 22.04
N LYS A 58 5.75 -23.77 23.00
CA LYS A 58 4.61 -23.52 23.90
C LYS A 58 3.43 -23.07 23.04
N ASP A 59 2.32 -23.80 23.15
CA ASP A 59 1.06 -23.39 22.56
C ASP A 59 0.45 -22.30 23.45
N PHE A 60 0.51 -21.06 22.99
CA PHE A 60 -0.06 -19.90 23.69
C PHE A 60 -1.56 -19.71 23.37
N GLY A 61 -2.16 -20.56 22.54
CA GLY A 61 -3.53 -20.38 22.09
C GLY A 61 -3.68 -19.18 21.13
N TRP A 62 -4.91 -18.69 21.02
CA TRP A 62 -5.24 -17.56 20.14
C TRP A 62 -4.76 -16.20 20.69
N GLU A 63 -4.51 -16.09 22.00
CA GLU A 63 -3.90 -14.93 22.67
C GLU A 63 -2.37 -15.02 22.65
N ASN A 64 -1.81 -15.26 21.47
CA ASN A 64 -0.36 -15.40 21.34
C ASN A 64 0.33 -14.05 21.63
N PRO A 65 1.42 -14.01 22.44
CA PRO A 65 2.13 -12.77 22.74
C PRO A 65 2.77 -12.11 21.51
N ALA A 66 2.91 -12.85 20.41
CA ALA A 66 3.32 -12.33 19.12
C ALA A 66 2.14 -11.82 18.27
N GLU A 67 0.94 -11.63 18.81
CA GLU A 67 -0.11 -10.83 18.16
C GLU A 67 -0.03 -9.38 18.67
N LEU A 68 -0.32 -8.41 17.80
CA LEU A 68 -0.39 -7.02 18.22
C LEU A 68 -1.64 -6.79 19.08
N ASP A 69 -1.47 -6.12 20.22
CA ASP A 69 -2.60 -5.75 21.09
C ASP A 69 -3.71 -5.04 20.32
N TYR A 70 -4.90 -5.59 20.39
CA TYR A 70 -6.08 -5.01 19.75
C TYR A 70 -6.55 -3.80 20.56
N LEU A 71 -6.49 -2.61 19.96
CA LEU A 71 -6.93 -1.36 20.57
C LEU A 71 -8.29 -0.99 20.01
N ASP A 72 -9.27 -0.80 20.88
CA ASP A 72 -10.58 -0.28 20.49
C ASP A 72 -10.49 1.20 20.12
N ALA A 73 -10.91 1.53 18.90
CA ALA A 73 -10.93 2.90 18.38
C ALA A 73 -12.20 3.67 18.76
N SER A 74 -13.01 3.16 19.70
CA SER A 74 -14.22 3.83 20.20
C SER A 74 -13.95 5.25 20.72
N THR A 75 -12.82 5.47 21.40
CA THR A 75 -12.43 6.77 21.96
C THR A 75 -11.75 7.71 20.96
N TRP A 76 -11.41 7.22 19.76
CA TRP A 76 -10.70 7.99 18.75
C TRP A 76 -11.69 8.65 17.79
N THR A 77 -11.47 9.94 17.51
CA THR A 77 -12.25 10.65 16.48
C THR A 77 -11.78 10.26 15.08
N LYS A 78 -12.61 10.51 14.06
CA LYS A 78 -12.23 10.30 12.65
C LYS A 78 -10.96 11.07 12.29
N ASP A 79 -10.86 12.31 12.76
CA ASP A 79 -9.67 13.16 12.55
C ASP A 79 -8.43 12.60 13.25
N ASP A 80 -8.54 12.08 14.49
CA ASP A 80 -7.40 11.47 15.19
C ASP A 80 -6.87 10.23 14.46
N ILE A 81 -7.76 9.38 13.97
CA ILE A 81 -7.39 8.18 13.21
C ILE A 81 -6.70 8.60 11.92
N VAL A 82 -7.31 9.48 11.11
CA VAL A 82 -6.71 9.92 9.84
C VAL A 82 -5.36 10.61 10.07
N ARG A 83 -5.24 11.47 11.09
CA ARG A 83 -3.95 12.07 11.47
C ARG A 83 -2.91 11.00 11.81
N HIS A 84 -3.27 9.98 12.58
CA HIS A 84 -2.37 8.87 12.88
C HIS A 84 -1.96 8.08 11.62
N LEU A 85 -2.88 7.82 10.70
CA LEU A 85 -2.57 7.16 9.42
C LEU A 85 -1.58 7.98 8.57
N ILE A 86 -1.77 9.31 8.51
CA ILE A 86 -0.87 10.20 7.76
C ILE A 86 0.52 10.23 8.40
N THR A 87 0.60 10.40 9.72
CA THR A 87 1.88 10.40 10.48
C THR A 87 2.64 9.09 10.40
N ASN A 88 1.94 7.96 10.27
CA ASN A 88 2.55 6.64 10.16
C ASN A 88 2.52 6.10 8.73
N SER A 89 2.27 6.97 7.74
CA SER A 89 2.38 6.60 6.34
C SER A 89 3.84 6.29 6.00
N PHE A 90 4.05 5.49 4.95
CA PHE A 90 5.38 5.09 4.52
C PHE A 90 5.42 4.90 3.01
N SER A 91 6.62 4.98 2.46
CA SER A 91 6.93 4.74 1.06
C SER A 91 7.67 3.42 0.92
N VAL A 92 7.23 2.59 -0.02
CA VAL A 92 7.89 1.35 -0.41
C VAL A 92 8.66 1.61 -1.70
N PRO A 93 9.97 1.32 -1.75
CA PRO A 93 10.81 1.69 -2.89
C PRO A 93 10.50 0.85 -4.14
N CYS A 94 10.98 1.32 -5.29
CA CYS A 94 11.01 0.53 -6.51
C CYS A 94 11.81 -0.78 -6.33
N ARG A 95 11.59 -1.73 -7.23
CA ARG A 95 12.33 -2.99 -7.22
C ARG A 95 13.76 -2.70 -7.66
N ILE A 96 14.71 -3.03 -6.79
CA ILE A 96 16.13 -3.03 -7.13
C ILE A 96 16.52 -4.47 -7.48
N PRO A 97 16.92 -4.75 -8.74
CA PRO A 97 17.37 -6.09 -9.13
C PRO A 97 18.48 -6.59 -8.21
N HIS A 98 18.43 -7.87 -7.84
CA HIS A 98 19.41 -8.56 -7.00
C HIS A 98 19.59 -8.03 -5.57
N SER A 99 18.86 -6.99 -5.16
CA SER A 99 18.92 -6.52 -3.78
C SER A 99 18.24 -7.51 -2.83
N LYS A 100 18.95 -7.85 -1.75
CA LYS A 100 18.42 -8.61 -0.62
C LYS A 100 17.67 -7.72 0.37
N TRP A 101 17.73 -6.41 0.19
CA TRP A 101 17.22 -5.40 1.10
C TRP A 101 16.27 -4.43 0.40
N ALA A 102 15.29 -3.92 1.14
CA ALA A 102 14.43 -2.83 0.73
C ALA A 102 14.49 -1.72 1.77
N THR A 103 14.64 -0.47 1.33
CA THR A 103 14.67 0.71 2.20
C THR A 103 13.30 1.37 2.22
N ILE A 104 12.56 1.20 3.31
CA ILE A 104 11.24 1.81 3.53
C ILE A 104 11.44 3.22 4.09
N THR A 105 10.76 4.21 3.52
CA THR A 105 10.84 5.61 4.00
C THR A 105 9.57 5.98 4.73
N MET A 106 9.68 6.23 6.03
CA MET A 106 8.58 6.68 6.87
C MET A 106 8.16 8.11 6.52
N ALA A 107 6.94 8.48 6.90
CA ALA A 107 6.40 9.83 6.79
C ALA A 107 7.31 10.89 7.41
N ASP A 108 8.04 10.59 8.49
CA ASP A 108 8.95 11.54 9.13
C ASP A 108 10.25 11.79 8.35
N GLY A 109 10.46 11.07 7.25
CA GLY A 109 11.67 11.07 6.43
C GLY A 109 12.71 10.04 6.88
N SER A 110 12.49 9.35 8.01
CA SER A 110 13.41 8.31 8.47
C SER A 110 13.31 7.07 7.59
N THR A 111 14.44 6.42 7.36
CA THR A 111 14.53 5.23 6.54
C THR A 111 14.73 3.99 7.42
N THR A 112 14.09 2.89 7.04
CA THR A 112 14.22 1.60 7.68
C THR A 112 14.55 0.54 6.63
N VAL A 113 15.70 -0.11 6.77
CA VAL A 113 16.09 -1.23 5.90
C VAL A 113 15.41 -2.50 6.42
N VAL A 114 14.77 -3.26 5.53
CA VAL A 114 14.12 -4.55 5.82
C VAL A 114 14.51 -5.59 4.77
N PRO A 115 14.44 -6.89 5.08
CA PRO A 115 14.66 -7.92 4.06
C PRO A 115 13.70 -7.73 2.88
N ASN A 116 14.21 -7.84 1.65
CA ASN A 116 13.42 -7.58 0.45
C ASN A 116 12.19 -8.48 0.32
N ALA A 117 12.18 -9.63 1.01
CA ALA A 117 11.03 -10.52 1.08
C ALA A 117 9.79 -9.87 1.74
N TYR A 118 9.96 -8.86 2.60
CA TYR A 118 8.87 -8.07 3.18
C TYR A 118 8.34 -6.96 2.24
N ARG A 119 9.04 -6.63 1.16
CA ARG A 119 8.70 -5.48 0.29
C ARG A 119 7.27 -5.57 -0.26
N ILE A 120 6.94 -6.69 -0.91
CA ILE A 120 5.61 -6.89 -1.53
C ILE A 120 4.52 -7.10 -0.46
N PRO A 121 4.71 -7.94 0.58
CA PRO A 121 3.75 -8.02 1.68
C PRO A 121 3.41 -6.66 2.28
N LEU A 122 4.43 -5.84 2.59
CA LEU A 122 4.23 -4.52 3.18
C LEU A 122 3.46 -3.58 2.23
N MET A 123 3.75 -3.64 0.93
CA MET A 123 3.01 -2.89 -0.10
C MET A 123 1.54 -3.32 -0.17
N PHE A 124 1.26 -4.63 -0.10
CA PHE A 124 -0.10 -5.16 -0.11
C PHE A 124 -0.88 -4.75 1.16
N VAL A 125 -0.24 -4.80 2.33
CA VAL A 125 -0.85 -4.34 3.60
C VAL A 125 -1.13 -2.84 3.55
N GLY A 126 -0.23 -2.05 2.97
CA GLY A 126 -0.44 -0.62 2.71
C GLY A 126 -1.65 -0.38 1.80
N GLU A 127 -1.75 -1.08 0.67
CA GLU A 127 -2.90 -0.99 -0.24
C GLU A 127 -4.20 -1.38 0.47
N PHE A 128 -4.20 -2.48 1.24
CA PHE A 128 -5.36 -2.88 2.02
C PHE A 128 -5.80 -1.79 3.00
N LEU A 129 -4.86 -1.17 3.73
CA LEU A 129 -5.12 -0.08 4.67
C LEU A 129 -5.79 1.11 3.98
N TRP A 130 -5.15 1.66 2.95
CA TRP A 130 -5.59 2.90 2.31
C TRP A 130 -6.83 2.71 1.43
N SER A 131 -6.97 1.58 0.74
CA SER A 131 -8.20 1.26 0.03
C SER A 131 -9.37 0.99 0.97
N SER A 132 -9.14 0.37 2.15
CA SER A 132 -10.20 0.21 3.16
C SER A 132 -10.66 1.56 3.68
N LEU A 133 -9.72 2.47 3.99
CA LEU A 133 -10.03 3.84 4.37
C LEU A 133 -10.87 4.54 3.31
N ARG A 134 -10.45 4.49 2.04
CA ARG A 134 -11.18 5.07 0.91
C ARG A 134 -12.63 4.58 0.81
N LEU A 135 -12.87 3.29 1.05
CA LEU A 135 -14.22 2.71 0.92
C LEU A 135 -15.18 3.23 1.99
N VAL A 136 -14.68 3.52 3.19
CA VAL A 136 -15.53 3.87 4.35
C VAL A 136 -15.60 5.38 4.61
N LEU A 137 -14.72 6.18 3.99
CA LEU A 137 -14.75 7.64 4.10
C LEU A 137 -15.91 8.21 3.26
N GLY A 138 -17.09 8.24 3.86
CA GLY A 138 -18.32 8.78 3.28
C GLY A 138 -19.60 8.17 3.88
N ASP A 139 -19.47 7.01 4.51
CA ASP A 139 -20.56 6.33 5.22
C ASP A 139 -20.21 6.20 6.71
N ASP A 140 -20.95 6.90 7.57
CA ASP A 140 -20.67 6.91 9.01
C ASP A 140 -20.95 5.58 9.70
N ASP A 141 -21.83 4.74 9.17
CA ASP A 141 -22.12 3.43 9.76
C ASP A 141 -21.03 2.43 9.41
N GLU A 142 -20.54 2.45 8.18
CA GLU A 142 -19.39 1.65 7.78
C GLU A 142 -18.10 2.13 8.45
N TRP A 143 -17.93 3.45 8.59
CA TRP A 143 -16.82 4.01 9.35
C TRP A 143 -16.78 3.44 10.77
N LYS A 144 -17.91 3.38 11.48
CA LYS A 144 -17.98 2.83 12.85
C LYS A 144 -17.56 1.37 12.91
N GLU A 145 -17.93 0.57 11.91
CA GLU A 145 -17.59 -0.86 11.83
C GLU A 145 -16.10 -1.06 11.54
N PHE A 146 -15.53 -0.32 10.59
CA PHE A 146 -14.18 -0.60 10.08
C PHE A 146 -13.05 0.24 10.71
N LYS A 147 -13.34 1.35 11.39
CA LYS A 147 -12.31 2.27 11.92
C LYS A 147 -11.28 1.57 12.81
N THR A 148 -11.71 0.61 13.63
CA THR A 148 -10.82 -0.11 14.54
C THR A 148 -9.87 -1.04 13.78
N GLY A 149 -10.38 -1.73 12.75
CA GLY A 149 -9.57 -2.55 11.85
C GLY A 149 -8.52 -1.71 11.11
N ILE A 150 -8.93 -0.59 10.53
CA ILE A 150 -8.04 0.36 9.82
C ILE A 150 -6.93 0.85 10.75
N LEU A 151 -7.28 1.30 11.96
CA LEU A 151 -6.30 1.75 12.95
C LEU A 151 -5.34 0.62 13.34
N HIS A 152 -5.84 -0.60 13.55
CA HIS A 152 -5.03 -1.75 13.89
C HIS A 152 -4.00 -2.08 12.81
N VAL A 153 -4.37 -2.06 11.53
CA VAL A 153 -3.43 -2.32 10.42
C VAL A 153 -2.35 -1.25 10.34
N SER A 154 -2.68 0.02 10.59
CA SER A 154 -1.67 1.07 10.65
C SER A 154 -0.69 0.87 11.81
N ARG A 155 -1.20 0.51 13.00
CA ARG A 155 -0.37 0.20 14.17
C ARG A 155 0.51 -1.03 13.93
N LEU A 156 0.03 -2.01 13.15
CA LEU A 156 0.81 -3.18 12.75
C LEU A 156 2.00 -2.78 11.87
N CYS A 157 1.78 -1.95 10.85
CA CYS A 157 2.87 -1.41 10.02
C CYS A 157 3.86 -0.58 10.85
N GLU A 158 3.35 0.27 11.75
CA GLU A 158 4.18 1.07 12.66
C GLU A 158 5.03 0.17 13.58
N ALA A 159 4.44 -0.86 14.19
CA ALA A 159 5.13 -1.80 15.06
C ALA A 159 6.22 -2.56 14.30
N PHE A 160 5.91 -3.06 13.10
CA PHE A 160 6.87 -3.73 12.22
C PHE A 160 8.08 -2.84 11.90
N LEU A 161 7.84 -1.58 11.49
CA LEU A 161 8.92 -0.66 11.11
C LEU A 161 9.73 -0.18 12.33
N LYS A 162 9.11 -0.03 13.50
CA LYS A 162 9.82 0.23 14.76
C LYS A 162 10.70 -0.95 15.18
N GLU A 163 10.20 -2.16 15.08
CA GLU A 163 10.94 -3.39 15.40
C GLU A 163 12.14 -3.56 14.46
N ALA A 164 11.92 -3.36 13.15
CA ALA A 164 12.98 -3.37 12.15
C ALA A 164 14.05 -2.30 12.43
N LYS A 165 13.64 -1.08 12.77
CA LYS A 165 14.57 0.01 13.10
C LYS A 165 15.41 -0.31 14.35
N ARG A 166 14.82 -0.93 15.37
CA ARG A 166 15.54 -1.39 16.56
C ARG A 166 16.56 -2.48 16.21
N ALA A 167 16.14 -3.50 15.47
CA ALA A 167 17.02 -4.60 15.06
C ALA A 167 18.21 -4.12 14.22
N MET A 168 18.01 -3.10 13.38
CA MET A 168 19.10 -2.47 12.61
C MET A 168 20.16 -1.80 13.50
N GLY A 169 19.74 -1.20 14.63
CA GLY A 169 20.65 -0.47 15.52
C GLY A 169 21.31 -1.33 16.59
N GLU A 170 20.58 -2.28 17.19
CA GLU A 170 21.03 -2.99 18.40
C GLU A 170 21.57 -4.40 18.12
N GLU A 171 20.91 -5.15 17.24
CA GLU A 171 21.14 -6.60 17.10
C GLU A 171 21.85 -6.99 15.80
N GLY A 172 21.93 -6.05 14.85
CA GLY A 172 22.30 -6.33 13.48
C GLY A 172 21.16 -7.04 12.73
N MET A 173 20.66 -6.41 11.67
CA MET A 173 19.61 -7.02 10.86
C MET A 173 20.21 -8.01 9.85
N GLY A 174 20.05 -9.31 10.10
CA GLY A 174 20.40 -10.36 9.15
C GLY A 174 19.37 -10.55 8.02
N ILE A 175 19.77 -11.16 6.91
CA ILE A 175 18.86 -11.45 5.76
C ILE A 175 17.68 -12.34 6.20
N GLY A 176 17.90 -13.19 7.21
CA GLY A 176 16.89 -14.05 7.81
C GLY A 176 16.09 -13.39 8.93
N TRP A 177 16.21 -12.08 9.16
CA TRP A 177 15.46 -11.39 10.19
C TRP A 177 13.94 -11.49 9.93
N ARG A 178 13.18 -11.69 11.00
CA ARG A 178 11.72 -11.85 10.96
C ARG A 178 11.05 -11.01 12.03
N SER A 179 9.84 -10.56 11.73
CA SER A 179 8.93 -9.96 12.71
C SER A 179 7.80 -10.95 12.97
N PRO A 180 7.80 -11.69 14.10
CA PRO A 180 6.74 -12.64 14.42
C PRO A 180 5.35 -12.00 14.39
N VAL A 181 5.25 -10.75 14.85
CA VAL A 181 3.98 -9.99 14.88
C VAL A 181 3.45 -9.77 13.48
N PHE A 182 4.31 -9.33 12.56
CA PHE A 182 3.91 -9.12 11.17
C PHE A 182 3.67 -10.44 10.44
N ASP A 183 4.51 -11.45 10.64
CA ASP A 183 4.40 -12.78 10.02
C ASP A 183 3.05 -13.46 10.34
N ARG A 184 2.56 -13.35 11.58
CA ARG A 184 1.25 -13.90 11.95
C ARG A 184 0.11 -13.21 11.22
N ALA A 185 0.16 -11.88 11.08
CA ALA A 185 -0.82 -11.15 10.27
C ALA A 185 -0.75 -11.57 8.79
N LEU A 186 0.45 -11.72 8.24
CA LEU A 186 0.66 -12.17 6.86
C LEU A 186 0.12 -13.59 6.61
N ALA A 187 0.29 -14.51 7.57
CA ALA A 187 -0.28 -15.86 7.49
C ALA A 187 -1.82 -15.81 7.39
N ARG A 188 -2.47 -14.96 8.19
CA ARG A 188 -3.92 -14.73 8.10
C ARG A 188 -4.33 -14.11 6.77
N TYR A 189 -3.57 -13.12 6.32
CA TYR A 189 -3.87 -12.40 5.08
C TYR A 189 -3.79 -13.32 3.88
N ARG A 190 -2.78 -14.18 3.82
CA ARG A 190 -2.71 -15.23 2.78
C ARG A 190 -3.98 -16.05 2.66
N MET A 191 -4.60 -16.39 3.79
CA MET A 191 -5.83 -17.18 3.84
C MET A 191 -7.11 -16.35 3.62
N GLY A 192 -6.99 -15.03 3.49
CA GLY A 192 -8.11 -14.11 3.30
C GLY A 192 -8.71 -13.59 4.59
N TRP A 193 -8.10 -13.86 5.74
CA TRP A 193 -8.50 -13.29 7.03
C TRP A 193 -7.81 -11.94 7.25
N LEU A 194 -8.32 -10.91 6.59
CA LEU A 194 -7.80 -9.54 6.68
C LEU A 194 -8.25 -8.79 7.96
N LEU A 195 -9.32 -9.27 8.62
CA LEU A 195 -9.83 -8.66 9.84
C LEU A 195 -8.99 -9.13 11.04
N SER A 196 -8.74 -8.20 11.96
CA SER A 196 -7.90 -8.44 13.14
C SER A 196 -8.65 -8.30 14.46
N GLU A 197 -9.99 -8.35 14.43
CA GLU A 197 -10.75 -8.37 15.69
C GLU A 197 -10.48 -9.68 16.46
N PRO A 198 -10.50 -9.64 17.81
CA PRO A 198 -10.25 -10.83 18.63
C PRO A 198 -11.15 -12.02 18.31
N SER A 199 -12.41 -11.76 17.94
CA SER A 199 -13.38 -12.77 17.49
C SER A 199 -12.88 -13.53 16.25
N TYR A 200 -12.43 -12.81 15.22
CA TYR A 200 -11.90 -13.40 13.98
C TYR A 200 -10.55 -14.06 14.18
N LEU A 201 -9.69 -13.51 15.05
CA LEU A 201 -8.42 -14.13 15.45
C LEU A 201 -8.65 -15.51 16.07
N LYS A 202 -9.58 -15.57 17.03
CA LYS A 202 -9.96 -16.81 17.68
C LYS A 202 -10.54 -17.82 16.69
N GLU A 203 -11.44 -17.39 15.80
CA GLU A 203 -12.00 -18.26 14.76
C GLU A 203 -10.92 -18.82 13.82
N PHE A 204 -9.98 -17.98 13.37
CA PHE A 204 -8.86 -18.41 12.55
C PHE A 204 -8.00 -19.45 13.27
N TRP A 205 -7.65 -19.18 14.53
CA TRP A 205 -6.85 -20.10 15.34
C TRP A 205 -7.59 -21.42 15.59
N GLU A 206 -8.90 -21.41 15.88
CA GLU A 206 -9.69 -22.64 16.05
C GLU A 206 -9.75 -23.48 14.76
N MET A 207 -9.72 -22.84 13.59
CA MET A 207 -9.83 -23.51 12.29
C MET A 207 -8.49 -24.08 11.79
N TYR A 208 -7.41 -23.34 12.00
CA TYR A 208 -6.10 -23.63 11.41
C TYR A 208 -5.02 -23.99 12.43
N GLY A 209 -5.15 -23.52 13.67
CA GLY A 209 -4.20 -23.73 14.75
C GLY A 209 -2.85 -23.04 14.54
N GLU A 210 -1.91 -23.30 15.45
CA GLU A 210 -0.52 -22.82 15.34
C GLU A 210 0.24 -23.43 14.16
N ASP A 211 -0.25 -24.56 13.60
CA ASP A 211 0.39 -25.18 12.44
C ASP A 211 0.40 -24.28 11.20
N GLU A 212 -0.62 -23.43 11.05
CA GLU A 212 -0.67 -22.46 9.95
C GLU A 212 0.28 -21.29 10.18
N TYR A 213 0.39 -20.81 11.42
CA TYR A 213 1.33 -19.76 11.80
C TYR A 213 2.80 -20.21 11.75
N ARG A 214 3.06 -21.52 11.87
CA ARG A 214 4.40 -22.10 11.68
C ARG A 214 4.83 -22.16 10.22
N LYS A 215 3.89 -22.05 9.27
CA LYS A 215 4.25 -21.97 7.85
C LYS A 215 4.93 -20.64 7.60
N ASP A 216 5.97 -20.67 6.78
CA ASP A 216 6.70 -19.46 6.46
C ASP A 216 5.81 -18.52 5.63
N ALA A 217 5.32 -17.46 6.25
CA ALA A 217 4.42 -16.50 5.60
C ALA A 217 5.08 -15.72 4.46
N ILE A 218 6.41 -15.70 4.37
CA ILE A 218 7.17 -14.79 3.50
C ILE A 218 7.98 -15.53 2.45
N ARG A 219 8.40 -16.77 2.72
CA ARG A 219 9.37 -17.48 1.88
C ARG A 219 8.91 -17.61 0.44
N PHE A 220 9.55 -16.76 -0.36
CA PHE A 220 9.67 -16.84 -1.80
C PHE A 220 10.34 -18.16 -2.15
N GLY A 221 9.60 -19.08 -2.75
CA GLY A 221 10.15 -20.39 -3.08
C GLY A 221 11.12 -20.28 -4.24
N SER A 222 12.42 -20.24 -3.93
CA SER A 222 13.38 -20.95 -4.76
C SER A 222 13.20 -22.45 -4.48
N CYS A 223 12.16 -23.03 -5.07
CA CYS A 223 11.92 -24.47 -5.06
C CYS A 223 12.55 -25.13 -6.29
N LEU A 224 13.79 -24.76 -6.62
CA LEU A 224 14.53 -25.54 -7.61
C LEU A 224 14.74 -26.98 -7.09
N LEU A 225 14.75 -27.19 -5.76
CA LEU A 225 14.95 -28.50 -5.15
C LEU A 225 13.66 -29.34 -5.00
N PHE A 226 12.47 -28.74 -5.01
CA PHE A 226 11.21 -29.47 -4.76
C PHE A 226 10.47 -29.91 -6.02
N ILE A 227 10.79 -29.37 -7.19
CA ILE A 227 10.28 -29.89 -8.48
C ILE A 227 10.65 -31.38 -8.65
N ILE A 228 11.75 -31.83 -8.03
CA ILE A 228 12.21 -33.22 -8.10
C ILE A 228 11.37 -34.18 -7.24
N LEU A 229 10.68 -33.71 -6.19
CA LEU A 229 10.02 -34.58 -5.19
C LEU A 229 8.50 -34.70 -5.33
N GLY A 230 7.87 -34.07 -6.33
CA GLY A 230 6.44 -34.27 -6.64
C GLY A 230 5.44 -33.87 -5.55
N MET A 231 5.90 -33.38 -4.38
CA MET A 231 5.05 -32.76 -3.38
C MET A 231 4.88 -31.29 -3.73
N LEU A 232 3.71 -30.99 -4.30
CA LEU A 232 3.23 -29.65 -4.62
C LEU A 232 2.98 -28.88 -3.31
N MET A 233 4.05 -28.49 -2.61
CA MET A 233 3.93 -27.55 -1.51
C MET A 233 3.69 -26.18 -2.14
N GLU A 234 2.49 -25.64 -1.95
CA GLU A 234 2.11 -24.32 -2.45
C GLU A 234 3.07 -23.25 -1.91
N ILE A 235 4.02 -22.84 -2.75
CA ILE A 235 4.90 -21.71 -2.48
C ILE A 235 4.05 -20.46 -2.50
N ILE A 236 4.23 -19.64 -1.47
CA ILE A 236 3.52 -18.38 -1.33
C ILE A 236 4.26 -17.36 -2.18
N ASP A 237 3.68 -17.05 -3.35
CA ASP A 237 4.14 -15.94 -4.16
C ASP A 237 3.30 -14.70 -3.86
N TRP A 238 3.84 -13.83 -3.01
CA TRP A 238 3.21 -12.54 -2.68
C TRP A 238 3.02 -11.64 -3.90
N LYS A 239 3.87 -11.73 -4.94
CA LYS A 239 3.66 -10.99 -6.19
C LYS A 239 2.38 -11.49 -6.85
N ARG A 240 2.23 -12.82 -6.99
CA ARG A 240 1.01 -13.42 -7.55
C ARG A 240 -0.22 -13.11 -6.70
N LEU A 241 -0.13 -13.19 -5.37
CA LEU A 241 -1.24 -12.89 -4.47
C LEU A 241 -1.68 -11.42 -4.59
N ALA A 242 -0.72 -10.49 -4.59
CA ALA A 242 -0.99 -9.06 -4.73
C ALA A 242 -1.60 -8.70 -6.10
N LEU A 243 -1.11 -9.30 -7.19
CA LEU A 243 -1.64 -9.10 -8.54
C LEU A 243 -3.04 -9.71 -8.72
N LYS A 244 -3.24 -10.95 -8.25
CA LYS A 244 -4.56 -11.61 -8.24
C LYS A 244 -5.55 -10.81 -7.41
N GLY A 245 -5.03 -10.20 -6.35
CA GLY A 245 -5.80 -9.50 -5.35
C GLY A 245 -6.58 -10.43 -4.44
N GLN A 246 -7.07 -9.84 -3.36
CA GLN A 246 -7.84 -10.53 -2.36
C GLN A 246 -8.98 -9.64 -1.92
N LYS A 247 -10.21 -10.16 -1.97
CA LYS A 247 -11.41 -9.40 -1.58
C LYS A 247 -11.55 -8.04 -2.30
N GLY A 248 -10.97 -7.90 -3.49
CA GLY A 248 -11.00 -6.67 -4.29
C GLY A 248 -9.81 -5.73 -4.10
N PHE A 249 -8.93 -5.99 -3.12
CA PHE A 249 -7.66 -5.30 -2.93
C PHE A 249 -6.61 -5.95 -3.83
N LYS A 250 -6.05 -5.20 -4.77
CA LYS A 250 -5.02 -5.68 -5.70
C LYS A 250 -4.00 -4.59 -5.95
N LEU A 251 -2.77 -4.99 -6.22
CA LEU A 251 -1.72 -4.11 -6.72
C LEU A 251 -1.56 -4.30 -8.22
N ASP A 252 -1.25 -3.24 -8.93
CA ASP A 252 -0.90 -3.30 -10.34
C ASP A 252 0.61 -3.61 -10.50
N GLU A 253 1.00 -4.17 -11.65
CA GLU A 253 2.40 -4.53 -11.89
C GLU A 253 3.33 -3.31 -11.84
N GLU A 254 2.87 -2.16 -12.35
CA GLU A 254 3.60 -0.90 -12.29
C GLU A 254 3.89 -0.46 -10.85
N GLN A 255 2.95 -0.68 -9.92
CA GLN A 255 3.15 -0.39 -8.50
C GLN A 255 4.17 -1.35 -7.87
N ILE A 256 4.07 -2.65 -8.21
CA ILE A 256 4.99 -3.67 -7.69
C ILE A 256 6.42 -3.42 -8.17
N GLU A 257 6.62 -2.99 -9.41
CA GLU A 257 7.96 -2.73 -9.94
C GLU A 257 8.44 -1.30 -9.58
N GLY A 258 7.57 -0.29 -9.67
CA GLY A 258 7.89 1.12 -9.43
C GLY A 258 7.91 1.55 -7.97
N GLY A 259 7.32 0.78 -7.06
CA GLY A 259 7.13 1.19 -5.67
C GLY A 259 5.92 2.11 -5.50
N ILE A 260 5.62 2.47 -4.25
CA ILE A 260 4.52 3.38 -3.90
C ILE A 260 4.99 4.35 -2.83
N THR A 261 4.81 5.65 -3.06
CA THR A 261 5.14 6.71 -2.10
C THR A 261 4.01 6.95 -1.10
N ALA A 262 4.36 7.55 0.05
CA ALA A 262 3.40 7.99 1.05
C ALA A 262 2.31 8.91 0.44
N SER A 263 2.71 9.84 -0.42
CA SER A 263 1.78 10.75 -1.12
C SER A 263 0.84 10.02 -2.07
N GLN A 264 1.31 8.97 -2.76
CA GLN A 264 0.47 8.17 -3.66
C GLN A 264 -0.61 7.41 -2.90
N TRP A 265 -0.32 6.89 -1.71
CA TRP A 265 -1.33 6.25 -0.86
C TRP A 265 -2.49 7.17 -0.50
N MET A 266 -2.20 8.44 -0.30
CA MET A 266 -3.16 9.45 0.16
C MET A 266 -3.80 10.23 -0.99
N ASN A 267 -3.56 9.83 -2.24
CA ASN A 267 -4.06 10.56 -3.40
C ASN A 267 -5.60 10.57 -3.41
N GLY A 268 -6.17 11.77 -3.36
CA GLY A 268 -7.62 12.01 -3.28
C GLY A 268 -8.16 12.16 -1.86
N LEU A 269 -7.38 11.87 -0.81
CA LEU A 269 -7.79 12.14 0.56
C LEU A 269 -7.69 13.64 0.85
N LYS A 270 -8.82 14.25 1.24
CA LYS A 270 -8.91 15.69 1.49
C LYS A 270 -9.69 15.98 2.76
N LYS A 271 -9.35 17.08 3.43
CA LYS A 271 -10.16 17.64 4.50
C LYS A 271 -11.13 18.66 3.93
N ALA A 272 -12.43 18.38 4.08
CA ALA A 272 -13.49 19.25 3.63
C ALA A 272 -13.61 20.50 4.53
N VAL A 273 -14.31 21.53 4.03
CA VAL A 273 -14.48 22.81 4.72
C VAL A 273 -15.21 22.66 6.07
N ASN A 274 -16.07 21.65 6.21
CA ASN A 274 -16.74 21.31 7.46
C ASN A 274 -15.81 20.61 8.48
N GLY A 275 -14.55 20.36 8.14
CA GLY A 275 -13.57 19.66 8.97
C GLY A 275 -13.60 18.14 8.87
N ASP A 276 -14.51 17.57 8.07
CA ASP A 276 -14.58 16.11 7.85
C ASP A 276 -13.57 15.65 6.79
N TRP A 277 -13.22 14.36 6.82
CA TRP A 277 -12.34 13.75 5.83
C TRP A 277 -13.16 13.07 4.74
N ILE A 278 -12.86 13.41 3.49
CA ILE A 278 -13.52 12.83 2.31
C ILE A 278 -12.47 12.29 1.35
N TRP A 279 -12.85 11.26 0.59
CA TRP A 279 -12.07 10.83 -0.56
C TRP A 279 -12.67 11.40 -1.84
N ASP A 280 -12.00 12.38 -2.44
CA ASP A 280 -12.44 13.04 -3.65
C ASP A 280 -11.38 12.89 -4.75
N SER A 281 -11.64 11.95 -5.66
CA SER A 281 -10.85 11.73 -6.86
C SER A 281 -11.10 12.78 -7.94
N THR A 282 -12.08 13.67 -7.76
CA THR A 282 -12.37 14.73 -8.73
C THR A 282 -11.46 15.94 -8.48
N LEU A 283 -10.82 16.42 -9.55
CA LEU A 283 -9.89 17.55 -9.50
C LEU A 283 -10.57 18.92 -9.29
N LYS A 284 -11.89 18.96 -9.08
CA LYS A 284 -12.69 20.19 -9.25
C LYS A 284 -12.93 21.00 -7.98
N THR A 285 -12.55 20.49 -6.81
CA THR A 285 -12.95 21.09 -5.52
C THR A 285 -11.84 21.99 -4.98
N SER A 286 -11.85 23.26 -5.40
CA SER A 286 -10.79 24.26 -5.15
C SER A 286 -10.64 24.75 -3.70
N CYS A 287 -11.37 24.18 -2.73
CA CYS A 287 -11.41 24.68 -1.35
C CYS A 287 -11.08 23.62 -0.27
N CYS A 288 -10.69 22.41 -0.68
CA CYS A 288 -10.30 21.36 0.26
C CYS A 288 -8.78 21.23 0.30
N GLN A 289 -8.23 20.96 1.48
CA GLN A 289 -6.80 20.73 1.66
C GLN A 289 -6.48 19.25 1.49
N GLU A 290 -5.46 18.94 0.70
CA GLU A 290 -5.04 17.55 0.47
C GLU A 290 -4.27 16.98 1.67
N ALA A 291 -4.43 15.68 1.94
CA ALA A 291 -3.70 14.99 3.00
C ALA A 291 -2.16 15.04 2.82
N SER A 292 -1.69 15.14 1.58
CA SER A 292 -0.29 15.38 1.22
C SER A 292 0.23 16.72 1.79
N GLU A 293 -0.56 17.78 1.75
CA GLU A 293 -0.20 19.08 2.33
C GLU A 293 -0.06 19.00 3.86
N TYR A 294 -0.97 18.27 4.51
CA TYR A 294 -0.88 17.98 5.94
C TYR A 294 0.37 17.19 6.28
N LEU A 295 0.72 16.16 5.47
CA LEU A 295 1.94 15.40 5.64
C LEU A 295 3.17 16.30 5.53
N GLU A 296 3.26 17.14 4.49
CA GLU A 296 4.40 18.05 4.30
C GLU A 296 4.52 19.09 5.42
N ALA A 297 3.40 19.63 5.88
CA ALA A 297 3.38 20.56 7.00
C ALA A 297 3.86 19.88 8.28
N TRP A 298 3.32 18.69 8.59
CA TRP A 298 3.75 17.90 9.74
C TRP A 298 5.22 17.48 9.63
N GLN A 299 5.71 17.12 8.45
CA GLN A 299 7.13 16.81 8.22
C GLN A 299 8.03 17.99 8.59
N ARG A 300 7.62 19.21 8.23
CA ARG A 300 8.36 20.45 8.51
C ARG A 300 8.30 20.86 9.97
N THR A 301 7.13 20.77 10.61
CA THR A 301 6.92 21.31 11.97
C THR A 301 7.06 20.26 13.06
N LYS A 302 6.95 18.96 12.71
CA LYS A 302 6.78 17.82 13.61
C LYS A 302 5.59 17.97 14.59
N ALA A 303 4.66 18.86 14.28
CA ALA A 303 3.49 19.16 15.08
C ALA A 303 2.25 19.22 14.20
N TRP A 304 1.17 18.56 14.65
CA TRP A 304 -0.15 18.74 14.08
C TRP A 304 -0.67 20.12 14.49
N GLY A 305 -0.93 20.98 13.51
CA GLY A 305 -1.39 22.35 13.73
C GLY A 305 -2.12 22.90 12.52
N GLN A 306 -2.66 24.11 12.65
CA GLN A 306 -3.24 24.79 11.50
C GLN A 306 -2.17 24.91 10.42
N LEU A 307 -2.48 24.38 9.23
CA LEU A 307 -1.69 24.65 8.03
C LEU A 307 -1.43 26.16 7.99
N PRO A 308 -0.19 26.60 7.69
CA PRO A 308 0.09 28.03 7.55
C PRO A 308 -0.99 28.57 6.65
N THR A 309 -1.83 29.47 7.18
CA THR A 309 -2.89 30.07 6.39
C THR A 309 -2.18 30.60 5.17
N LEU A 310 -2.41 29.97 4.01
CA LEU A 310 -1.89 30.49 2.76
C LEU A 310 -2.51 31.87 2.70
N CYS A 311 -1.72 32.88 3.07
CA CYS A 311 -2.12 34.25 2.96
C CYS A 311 -2.35 34.40 1.46
N ILE A 312 -3.61 34.25 1.05
CA ILE A 312 -4.07 34.67 -0.26
C ILE A 312 -3.85 36.17 -0.17
N SER A 313 -2.64 36.58 -0.52
CA SER A 313 -2.27 37.97 -0.67
C SER A 313 -3.07 38.40 -1.88
N THR A 314 -4.31 38.80 -1.64
CA THR A 314 -5.10 39.62 -2.54
C THR A 314 -4.37 40.96 -2.59
N ASN A 315 -3.20 40.97 -3.22
CA ASN A 315 -2.61 42.16 -3.77
C ASN A 315 -3.46 42.50 -4.99
N SER A 316 -4.69 42.93 -4.73
CA SER A 316 -5.40 43.80 -5.64
C SER A 316 -4.46 44.99 -5.83
N PRO A 317 -4.00 45.28 -7.07
CA PRO A 317 -3.23 46.48 -7.34
C PRO A 317 -4.17 47.65 -7.07
N THR A 318 -4.06 48.22 -5.86
CA THR A 318 -4.78 49.43 -5.50
C THR A 318 -4.08 50.55 -6.22
N SER A 319 -4.84 51.09 -7.18
CA SER A 319 -4.70 52.35 -7.88
C SER A 319 -3.98 53.45 -7.10
N ASP A 320 -3.30 54.28 -7.90
CA ASP A 320 -2.64 55.54 -7.59
C ASP A 320 -3.27 56.41 -6.49
N PRO A 321 -2.44 57.22 -5.79
CA PRO A 321 -2.89 58.20 -4.82
C PRO A 321 -3.13 59.55 -5.48
N GLU A 322 -4.38 60.01 -5.64
CA GLU A 322 -4.61 61.46 -5.71
C GLU A 322 -6.05 61.92 -5.39
N PHE A 323 -6.10 63.04 -4.66
CA PHE A 323 -7.22 63.91 -4.29
C PHE A 323 -8.10 63.56 -3.09
N ALA A 324 -7.70 64.16 -1.97
CA ALA A 324 -8.60 64.66 -0.95
C ALA A 324 -9.55 65.74 -1.51
N LEU A 325 -10.87 65.57 -1.36
CA LEU A 325 -11.79 66.69 -1.19
C LEU A 325 -13.11 66.27 -0.54
N VAL A 326 -13.28 66.73 0.70
CA VAL A 326 -14.51 67.28 1.30
C VAL A 326 -15.77 66.40 1.37
N ARG A 327 -16.09 66.06 2.63
CA ARG A 327 -17.43 65.76 3.14
C ARG A 327 -18.47 66.76 2.60
N THR A 328 -19.50 66.26 1.94
CA THR A 328 -20.84 66.83 2.03
C THR A 328 -21.83 65.76 2.43
N LYS A 329 -22.48 66.07 3.55
CA LYS A 329 -23.55 65.32 4.18
C LYS A 329 -24.83 65.77 3.48
N THR A 330 -25.53 64.86 2.82
CA THR A 330 -26.86 65.15 2.27
C THR A 330 -27.81 64.06 2.73
N ASP A 331 -28.63 64.42 3.72
CA ASP A 331 -29.84 63.71 4.08
C ASP A 331 -30.83 63.82 2.91
N ILE A 332 -31.23 62.70 2.34
CA ILE A 332 -32.45 62.61 1.51
C ILE A 332 -33.22 61.37 1.96
N ASP A 333 -34.22 61.66 2.77
CA ASP A 333 -35.39 60.83 3.06
C ASP A 333 -36.32 60.83 1.85
N LEU A 334 -36.77 59.66 1.40
CA LEU A 334 -37.90 59.52 0.47
C LEU A 334 -38.46 58.09 0.54
N SER A 335 -39.42 57.93 1.44
CA SER A 335 -40.51 56.97 1.36
C SER A 335 -41.20 56.99 -0.01
N LYS A 336 -41.49 55.83 -0.61
CA LYS A 336 -42.75 55.57 -1.34
C LYS A 336 -42.98 54.10 -1.64
N GLU A 337 -44.23 53.71 -1.44
CA GLU A 337 -44.83 52.39 -1.59
C GLU A 337 -45.06 51.98 -3.06
N ARG A 338 -45.04 50.63 -3.29
CA ARG A 338 -45.92 49.74 -4.12
C ARG A 338 -46.40 50.16 -5.54
N PRO A 339 -46.73 49.22 -6.48
CA PRO A 339 -47.47 47.96 -6.23
C PRO A 339 -47.12 46.72 -7.10
N ARG A 340 -47.86 45.64 -6.79
CA ARG A 340 -47.91 44.29 -7.39
C ARG A 340 -48.55 44.22 -8.79
N SER A 341 -48.24 43.09 -9.45
CA SER A 341 -49.04 42.26 -10.40
C SER A 341 -48.67 42.34 -11.89
N PRO A 342 -49.02 41.34 -12.73
CA PRO A 342 -49.55 39.99 -12.48
C PRO A 342 -48.77 38.84 -13.19
N ALA A 343 -49.13 37.60 -12.85
CA ALA A 343 -48.76 36.36 -13.53
C ALA A 343 -49.45 36.21 -14.91
N PRO A 344 -48.92 35.35 -15.78
CA PRO A 344 -49.73 34.61 -16.74
C PRO A 344 -49.70 33.11 -16.44
N ALA A 345 -50.90 32.53 -16.41
CA ALA A 345 -51.11 31.11 -16.62
C ALA A 345 -50.80 30.76 -18.08
N ASN A 346 -50.23 29.58 -18.33
CA ASN A 346 -50.49 28.81 -19.54
C ASN A 346 -50.23 27.33 -19.27
N ASP A 347 -51.34 26.61 -19.35
CA ASP A 347 -51.48 25.19 -19.65
C ASP A 347 -50.77 24.87 -20.97
N ILE A 348 -50.12 23.70 -21.06
CA ILE A 348 -49.96 22.84 -22.25
C ILE A 348 -49.16 21.63 -21.79
N GLY A 349 -49.78 20.44 -21.89
CA GLY A 349 -49.16 19.17 -21.57
C GLY A 349 -47.99 18.83 -22.50
N ASN A 350 -47.09 17.97 -22.02
CA ASN A 350 -46.29 17.16 -22.91
C ASN A 350 -45.78 15.89 -22.22
N GLU A 351 -45.74 14.85 -23.06
CA GLU A 351 -45.44 13.46 -22.78
C GLU A 351 -44.05 13.24 -22.18
N VAL A 352 -43.99 12.23 -21.32
CA VAL A 352 -42.77 11.67 -20.76
C VAL A 352 -42.00 10.95 -21.89
N SER A 353 -40.83 11.46 -22.24
CA SER A 353 -39.80 10.73 -22.99
C SER A 353 -38.47 10.77 -22.23
N ALA A 354 -37.85 9.60 -22.14
CA ALA A 354 -36.65 9.29 -21.36
C ALA A 354 -35.40 10.08 -21.80
N PRO A 355 -34.39 10.28 -20.92
CA PRO A 355 -33.17 10.97 -21.27
C PRO A 355 -32.22 10.04 -22.05
N THR A 356 -32.04 10.36 -23.33
CA THR A 356 -30.98 9.84 -24.20
C THR A 356 -29.62 10.38 -23.76
N ALA A 357 -28.65 9.48 -23.62
CA ALA A 357 -27.26 9.80 -23.30
C ALA A 357 -26.64 10.77 -24.32
N PHE A 358 -26.08 11.88 -23.83
CA PHE A 358 -25.25 12.78 -24.63
C PHE A 358 -23.90 12.10 -24.93
N GLN A 359 -23.74 11.58 -26.16
CA GLN A 359 -22.42 11.41 -26.73
C GLN A 359 -21.93 12.78 -27.20
N VAL A 360 -20.91 13.31 -26.52
CA VAL A 360 -20.14 14.45 -27.02
C VAL A 360 -19.13 13.89 -28.03
N PRO A 361 -19.21 14.24 -29.33
CA PRO A 361 -18.21 13.83 -30.29
C PRO A 361 -16.98 14.73 -30.08
N PHE A 362 -15.95 14.21 -29.40
CA PHE A 362 -14.63 14.83 -29.50
C PHE A 362 -14.17 14.69 -30.95
N SER A 363 -14.08 15.82 -31.65
CA SER A 363 -13.54 15.83 -33.00
C SER A 363 -12.06 15.46 -32.91
N LYS A 364 -11.56 14.66 -33.86
CA LYS A 364 -10.13 14.29 -33.91
C LYS A 364 -9.19 15.52 -33.94
N GLY A 365 -9.70 16.70 -34.30
CA GLY A 365 -8.96 17.96 -34.25
C GLY A 365 -8.63 18.43 -32.84
N ASP A 366 -9.53 18.22 -31.87
CA ASP A 366 -9.35 18.72 -30.49
C ASP A 366 -8.25 17.97 -29.74
N LEU A 367 -8.07 16.67 -30.03
CA LEU A 367 -7.01 15.86 -29.44
C LEU A 367 -5.63 16.33 -29.90
N LEU A 368 -5.46 16.62 -31.20
CA LEU A 368 -4.20 17.10 -31.76
C LEU A 368 -3.84 18.49 -31.20
N GLN A 369 -4.85 19.36 -31.04
CA GLN A 369 -4.66 20.67 -30.41
C GLN A 369 -4.17 20.55 -28.96
N ILE A 370 -4.76 19.65 -28.18
CA ILE A 370 -4.36 19.40 -26.78
C ILE A 370 -2.95 18.81 -26.70
N LEU A 371 -2.60 17.87 -27.58
CA LEU A 371 -1.25 17.29 -27.64
C LEU A 371 -0.21 18.34 -28.03
N TYR A 372 -0.53 19.21 -28.99
CA TYR A 372 0.35 20.30 -29.40
C TYR A 372 0.59 21.31 -28.27
N LEU A 373 -0.45 21.67 -27.51
CA LEU A 373 -0.31 22.55 -26.34
C LEU A 373 0.53 21.91 -25.23
N LYS A 374 0.37 20.59 -24.99
CA LYS A 374 1.22 19.86 -24.04
C LYS A 374 2.69 19.83 -24.48
N TYR A 375 2.93 19.64 -25.77
CA TYR A 375 4.28 19.67 -26.34
C TYR A 375 4.94 21.05 -26.16
N GLN A 376 4.24 22.14 -26.48
CA GLN A 376 4.75 23.50 -26.25
C GLN A 376 5.03 23.79 -24.77
N SER A 377 4.18 23.31 -23.86
CA SER A 377 4.39 23.44 -22.43
C SER A 377 5.65 22.69 -21.95
N GLN A 378 5.93 21.51 -22.51
CA GLN A 378 7.15 20.77 -22.22
C GLN A 378 8.41 21.46 -22.75
N GLU A 379 8.39 22.00 -23.97
CA GLU A 379 9.51 22.78 -24.55
C GLU A 379 9.87 23.99 -23.68
N LEU A 380 8.87 24.74 -23.19
CA LEU A 380 9.10 25.87 -22.28
C LEU A 380 9.72 25.43 -20.95
N ARG A 381 9.31 24.28 -20.42
CA ARG A 381 9.86 23.72 -19.18
C ARG A 381 11.32 23.29 -19.37
N ILE A 382 11.64 22.65 -20.49
CA ILE A 382 13.02 22.24 -20.83
C ILE A 382 13.91 23.49 -20.94
N SER A 383 13.48 24.51 -21.70
CA SER A 383 14.23 25.76 -21.84
C SER A 383 14.48 26.46 -20.50
N SER A 384 13.50 26.44 -19.58
CA SER A 384 13.68 26.98 -18.22
C SER A 384 14.75 26.21 -17.43
N LEU A 385 14.74 24.87 -17.50
CA LEU A 385 15.71 24.03 -16.80
C LEU A 385 17.12 24.21 -17.36
N GLU A 386 17.28 24.34 -18.67
CA GLU A 386 18.57 24.62 -19.32
C GLU A 386 19.16 25.96 -18.87
N LYS A 387 18.30 26.97 -18.69
CA LYS A 387 18.71 28.29 -18.18
C LYS A 387 19.20 28.20 -16.73
N ASP A 388 18.53 27.43 -15.89
CA ASP A 388 18.93 27.25 -14.49
C ASP A 388 20.22 26.42 -14.35
N ILE A 389 20.40 25.38 -15.18
CA ILE A 389 21.67 24.65 -15.28
C ILE A 389 22.81 25.57 -15.71
N SER A 390 22.55 26.46 -16.68
CA SER A 390 23.55 27.43 -17.15
C SER A 390 23.95 28.41 -16.04
N ARG A 391 22.99 28.88 -15.24
CA ARG A 391 23.25 29.73 -14.06
C ARG A 391 24.10 29.00 -13.01
N LEU A 392 23.78 27.73 -12.73
CA LEU A 392 24.54 26.91 -11.78
C LEU A 392 25.98 26.67 -12.26
N LYS A 393 26.17 26.41 -13.55
CA LYS A 393 27.51 26.27 -14.15
C LYS A 393 28.31 27.58 -14.06
N GLN A 394 27.68 28.72 -14.31
CA GLN A 394 28.33 30.03 -14.15
C GLN A 394 28.68 30.32 -12.68
N ALA A 395 27.80 30.01 -11.74
CA ALA A 395 28.06 30.18 -10.31
C ALA A 395 29.23 29.31 -9.82
N LYS A 396 29.39 28.10 -10.36
CA LYS A 396 30.49 27.19 -10.02
C LYS A 396 31.86 27.70 -10.52
N GLY A 397 31.90 28.57 -11.54
CA GLY A 397 33.12 29.17 -12.06
C GLY A 397 33.77 30.24 -11.18
N TYR A 398 33.11 30.69 -10.10
CA TYR A 398 33.60 31.77 -9.24
C TYR A 398 34.17 31.31 -7.88
N SER A 399 34.25 30.01 -7.61
CA SER A 399 34.77 29.49 -6.33
C SER A 399 35.98 28.59 -6.54
N SER A 400 37.10 29.20 -6.91
CA SER A 400 38.44 28.59 -6.81
C SER A 400 39.06 28.92 -5.46
N THR A 401 38.43 28.48 -4.37
CA THR A 401 39.12 28.34 -3.08
C THR A 401 39.36 26.85 -2.84
N PRO A 402 40.59 26.44 -2.49
CA PRO A 402 40.89 25.04 -2.26
C PRO A 402 40.06 24.57 -1.06
N PHE A 403 39.21 23.57 -1.32
CA PHE A 403 38.43 22.90 -0.29
C PHE A 403 39.40 22.15 0.62
N VAL A 404 39.77 22.75 1.75
CA VAL A 404 40.35 22.02 2.87
C VAL A 404 39.21 21.15 3.40
N ALA A 405 39.35 19.84 3.23
CA ALA A 405 38.38 18.87 3.71
C ALA A 405 38.36 18.89 5.24
N ASP A 406 37.54 19.78 5.81
CA ASP A 406 37.09 19.63 7.18
C ASP A 406 36.33 18.30 7.26
N SER A 407 36.89 17.44 8.09
CA SER A 407 36.44 16.11 8.48
C SER A 407 34.93 15.91 8.30
N PHE A 408 34.59 15.04 7.33
CA PHE A 408 33.27 14.45 7.22
C PHE A 408 32.99 13.75 8.55
N LEU A 409 32.11 14.33 9.38
CA LEU A 409 31.61 13.67 10.58
C LEU A 409 30.45 12.78 10.14
N PRO A 410 30.63 11.44 10.05
CA PRO A 410 29.52 10.56 9.73
C PRO A 410 28.42 10.72 10.79
N ALA A 411 27.17 10.61 10.35
CA ALA A 411 26.04 10.54 11.27
C ALA A 411 26.29 9.42 12.30
N PRO A 412 25.84 9.55 13.55
CA PRO A 412 26.20 8.65 14.66
C PRO A 412 25.82 7.17 14.48
N ASN A 413 25.14 6.82 13.37
CA ASN A 413 24.72 5.45 13.03
C ASN A 413 25.26 5.01 11.65
N PHE A 414 26.27 5.68 11.09
CA PHE A 414 26.90 5.25 9.85
C PHE A 414 27.85 4.07 10.15
N PRO A 415 27.80 2.97 9.38
CA PRO A 415 28.72 1.85 9.57
C PRO A 415 30.17 2.33 9.51
N GLU A 416 31.00 1.92 10.47
CA GLU A 416 32.41 2.24 10.48
C GLU A 416 33.07 1.67 9.20
N LEU A 417 33.67 2.54 8.39
CA LEU A 417 34.37 2.17 7.15
C LEU A 417 35.57 1.23 7.39
N SER A 418 35.98 1.06 8.64
CA SER A 418 36.98 0.09 9.09
C SER A 418 36.46 -1.35 9.18
N ASP A 419 35.14 -1.58 9.04
CA ASP A 419 34.57 -2.92 9.01
C ASP A 419 35.03 -3.67 7.75
N PRO A 420 35.72 -4.83 7.87
CA PRO A 420 36.22 -5.60 6.74
C PRO A 420 35.12 -5.99 5.74
N ASP A 421 33.87 -6.16 6.19
CA ASP A 421 32.72 -6.47 5.31
C ASP A 421 32.25 -5.25 4.49
N CYS A 422 32.49 -4.02 4.99
CA CYS A 422 32.30 -2.79 4.22
C CYS A 422 33.49 -2.50 3.29
N SER A 423 34.70 -2.94 3.66
CA SER A 423 35.94 -2.66 2.92
C SER A 423 36.10 -3.43 1.60
N THR A 424 35.30 -4.48 1.39
CA THR A 424 35.32 -5.37 0.22
C THR A 424 34.11 -5.24 -0.69
N SER A 425 33.18 -4.32 -0.42
CA SER A 425 31.98 -4.11 -1.25
C SER A 425 31.89 -2.67 -1.79
N PHE A 426 30.88 -2.45 -2.66
CA PHE A 426 30.41 -1.23 -3.36
C PHE A 426 30.91 0.15 -2.91
N TRP A 427 31.20 0.33 -1.62
CA TRP A 427 31.63 1.56 -0.97
C TRP A 427 33.09 1.94 -1.19
N ARG A 428 33.93 1.07 -1.76
CA ARG A 428 35.34 1.41 -2.06
C ARG A 428 35.45 2.41 -3.23
N GLU A 429 34.66 2.22 -4.28
CA GLU A 429 34.64 3.07 -5.48
C GLU A 429 33.19 3.27 -6.01
N PRO A 430 32.31 3.92 -5.22
CA PRO A 430 30.89 4.00 -5.54
C PRO A 430 30.62 4.79 -6.84
N LEU A 431 31.48 5.74 -7.18
CA LEU A 431 31.38 6.52 -8.43
C LEU A 431 31.84 5.72 -9.65
N GLU A 432 32.91 4.93 -9.57
CA GLU A 432 33.33 4.07 -10.68
C GLU A 432 32.33 2.95 -10.93
N THR A 433 31.75 2.40 -9.86
CA THR A 433 30.69 1.39 -9.95
C THR A 433 29.42 1.95 -10.59
N LEU A 434 29.03 3.19 -10.26
CA LEU A 434 27.89 3.87 -10.90
C LEU A 434 28.14 4.17 -12.39
N LEU A 435 29.37 4.57 -12.76
CA LEU A 435 29.75 4.84 -14.15
C LEU A 435 29.90 3.55 -14.99
N TYR A 436 30.30 2.44 -14.37
CA TYR A 436 30.37 1.12 -15.01
C TYR A 436 28.97 0.52 -15.29
N MET A 437 27.97 0.85 -14.48
CA MET A 437 26.58 0.46 -14.73
C MET A 437 25.93 1.21 -15.89
N GLU A 438 26.42 2.41 -16.22
CA GLU A 438 25.88 3.25 -17.30
C GLU A 438 26.42 2.81 -18.68
N THR A 439 27.56 2.14 -18.74
CA THR A 439 28.22 1.68 -19.97
C THR A 439 27.75 0.31 -20.48
N CYS A 440 26.98 -0.47 -19.71
CA CYS A 440 26.43 -1.75 -20.17
C CYS A 440 25.19 -1.64 -21.08
N ARG A 441 24.84 -0.45 -21.60
CA ARG A 441 23.59 -0.25 -22.36
C ARG A 441 23.73 -0.23 -23.88
N GLU A 442 24.93 -0.19 -24.43
CA GLU A 442 25.11 -0.21 -25.88
C GLU A 442 26.31 -1.07 -26.27
N GLU A 443 26.06 -2.30 -26.71
CA GLU A 443 26.84 -2.94 -27.77
C GLU A 443 26.21 -4.27 -28.24
N GLY A 444 25.85 -4.32 -29.53
CA GLY A 444 26.17 -5.47 -30.40
C GLY A 444 25.31 -6.73 -30.34
N GLY A 445 24.18 -6.75 -31.07
CA GLY A 445 23.47 -7.97 -31.48
C GLY A 445 23.50 -8.16 -33.00
N ALA A 446 24.66 -8.55 -33.55
CA ALA A 446 24.82 -8.89 -34.95
C ALA A 446 24.10 -10.20 -35.31
N VAL A 447 23.45 -10.18 -36.47
CA VAL A 447 22.81 -11.30 -37.18
C VAL A 447 23.72 -12.54 -37.19
N LYS A 448 23.21 -13.66 -36.66
CA LYS A 448 23.68 -15.00 -37.01
C LYS A 448 22.49 -15.87 -37.41
N SER A 449 22.67 -16.42 -38.59
CA SER A 449 21.82 -17.31 -39.37
C SER A 449 21.40 -18.59 -38.64
N GLU A 450 20.22 -19.09 -39.03
CA GLU A 450 19.67 -20.42 -38.76
C GLU A 450 20.69 -21.55 -38.90
N PRO A 451 20.45 -22.65 -38.17
CA PRO A 451 20.51 -23.93 -38.85
C PRO A 451 19.27 -24.80 -38.63
N ASP A 452 19.17 -25.72 -39.59
CA ASP A 452 18.12 -26.63 -39.97
C ASP A 452 17.34 -27.41 -38.90
N VAL A 453 16.11 -27.67 -39.29
CA VAL A 453 15.12 -28.56 -38.70
C VAL A 453 15.60 -30.01 -38.80
N GLU A 454 15.85 -30.66 -37.67
CA GLU A 454 15.78 -32.12 -37.56
C GLU A 454 14.58 -32.54 -36.71
N GLU A 455 13.76 -33.35 -37.37
CA GLU A 455 12.50 -33.94 -36.94
C GLU A 455 12.76 -35.05 -35.89
N ILE A 456 12.54 -34.75 -34.60
CA ILE A 456 12.48 -35.78 -33.56
C ILE A 456 11.02 -36.25 -33.43
N ARG A 457 10.76 -37.43 -34.00
CA ARG A 457 9.56 -38.24 -33.69
C ARG A 457 9.57 -38.64 -32.21
N LEU A 458 8.51 -38.28 -31.49
CA LEU A 458 8.16 -38.87 -30.20
C LEU A 458 6.81 -39.58 -30.33
N ASP A 459 6.88 -40.91 -30.42
CA ASP A 459 5.74 -41.80 -30.31
C ASP A 459 5.28 -41.90 -28.84
N GLY A 460 4.01 -41.54 -28.62
CA GLY A 460 3.04 -42.27 -27.81
C GLY A 460 3.32 -42.52 -26.33
N ILE A 461 2.71 -41.72 -25.45
CA ILE A 461 2.08 -42.23 -24.21
C ILE A 461 0.73 -41.51 -24.00
N SER A 462 -0.34 -42.23 -24.31
CA SER A 462 -1.72 -41.90 -24.00
C SER A 462 -2.05 -42.42 -22.60
N GLY A 463 -2.53 -41.57 -21.67
CA GLY A 463 -3.05 -42.07 -20.41
C GLY A 463 -3.42 -41.00 -19.37
N LEU A 464 -4.72 -40.91 -19.08
CA LEU A 464 -5.40 -40.21 -17.98
C LEU A 464 -5.38 -38.68 -17.98
N HIS A 465 -6.46 -38.12 -18.55
CA HIS A 465 -6.89 -36.74 -18.37
C HIS A 465 -8.00 -36.73 -17.31
N GLU A 466 -7.66 -36.60 -16.04
CA GLU A 466 -8.62 -36.29 -14.97
C GLU A 466 -8.58 -34.77 -14.75
N VAL A 467 -9.53 -34.05 -15.36
CA VAL A 467 -9.70 -32.61 -15.18
C VAL A 467 -10.25 -32.38 -13.78
N ILE A 468 -9.37 -32.09 -12.83
CA ILE A 468 -9.79 -31.49 -11.56
C ILE A 468 -9.98 -29.99 -11.85
N ASP A 469 -11.24 -29.57 -11.89
CA ASP A 469 -11.64 -28.18 -12.02
C ASP A 469 -11.24 -27.42 -10.73
N LEU A 470 -10.04 -26.84 -10.76
CA LEU A 470 -9.44 -26.12 -9.63
C LEU A 470 -10.18 -24.82 -9.29
N ASP A 471 -10.98 -24.29 -10.22
CA ASP A 471 -11.72 -23.04 -10.00
C ASP A 471 -12.96 -23.25 -9.10
N ALA A 472 -13.54 -24.46 -9.10
CA ALA A 472 -14.68 -24.81 -8.25
C ALA A 472 -14.32 -25.01 -6.77
N LEU A 473 -13.07 -25.33 -6.44
CA LEU A 473 -12.63 -25.61 -5.06
C LEU A 473 -12.28 -24.33 -4.26
N LEU A 474 -12.09 -23.19 -4.95
CA LEU A 474 -11.71 -21.91 -4.33
C LEU A 474 -12.89 -20.96 -4.10
N GLU A 475 -14.03 -21.15 -4.77
CA GLU A 475 -15.22 -20.31 -4.53
C GLU A 475 -15.92 -20.65 -3.20
N ASP A 476 -15.79 -21.89 -2.71
CA ASP A 476 -16.57 -22.40 -1.56
C ASP A 476 -15.95 -22.12 -0.17
N THR A 477 -14.75 -21.55 -0.09
CA THR A 477 -14.08 -21.19 1.19
C THR A 477 -14.24 -19.73 1.61
N ALA A 478 -14.93 -18.90 0.82
CA ALA A 478 -15.07 -17.46 1.06
C ALA A 478 -16.36 -17.04 1.79
N SER A 479 -16.98 -17.90 2.59
CA SER A 479 -18.23 -17.60 3.31
C SER A 479 -17.98 -17.29 4.80
N ALA A 480 -17.49 -16.08 5.06
CA ALA A 480 -17.55 -15.36 6.34
C ALA A 480 -17.76 -13.85 6.01
N PRO A 481 -18.31 -13.02 6.92
CA PRO A 481 -19.28 -11.99 6.57
C PRO A 481 -18.63 -10.75 5.95
N ILE A 482 -18.52 -10.73 4.61
CA ILE A 482 -18.22 -9.52 3.83
C ILE A 482 -19.22 -9.43 2.67
N LYS A 483 -20.51 -9.51 3.02
CA LYS A 483 -21.58 -9.17 2.08
C LYS A 483 -21.77 -7.64 1.98
N SER A 484 -21.30 -6.85 2.96
CA SER A 484 -21.36 -5.37 2.91
C SER A 484 -20.31 -4.77 1.96
N LEU A 485 -19.01 -5.09 2.09
CA LEU A 485 -17.98 -4.47 1.22
C LEU A 485 -18.15 -4.79 -0.29
N ARG A 486 -18.68 -5.97 -0.66
CA ARG A 486 -18.97 -6.30 -2.07
C ARG A 486 -20.15 -5.51 -2.64
N LYS A 487 -21.09 -5.05 -1.80
CA LYS A 487 -22.22 -4.23 -2.25
C LYS A 487 -21.79 -2.80 -2.59
N LEU A 488 -20.84 -2.24 -1.83
CA LEU A 488 -20.36 -0.86 -1.99
C LEU A 488 -19.65 -0.58 -3.31
N ARG A 489 -18.85 -1.53 -3.81
CA ARG A 489 -18.14 -1.31 -5.07
C ARG A 489 -19.09 -1.22 -6.27
N ARG A 490 -20.25 -1.87 -6.19
CA ARG A 490 -21.28 -1.79 -7.25
C ARG A 490 -22.01 -0.44 -7.27
N THR A 491 -21.93 0.36 -6.20
CA THR A 491 -22.56 1.68 -6.11
C THR A 491 -21.58 2.83 -6.28
N ALA A 492 -20.27 2.57 -6.22
CA ALA A 492 -19.20 3.59 -6.31
C ALA A 492 -18.44 3.60 -7.66
N SER A 493 -18.94 2.91 -8.69
CA SER A 493 -18.36 2.90 -10.05
C SER A 493 -19.14 3.79 -11.01
#